data_AF-A0A9W4ID93-F1
#
_entry.id   AF-A0A9W4ID93-F1
#
_cell.length_a   1.000
_cell.length_b   1.000
_cell.length_c   1.000
_cell.angle_alpha   90.00
_cell.angle_beta   90.00
_cell.angle_gamma   90.00
#
_symmetry.space_group_name_H-M   'P 1'
#
loop_
_entity.id
_entity.type
_entity.pdbx_description
1 polymer ?
#
loop_
_entity_poly.entity_id
_entity_poly.type
_entity_poly.pdbx_seq_one_letter_code
_entity_poly.pdbx_strand_id
1 'polypeptide(L)'
;MLRKTFILALLAGANADLQPFYQSAGYDMSQYGAWPLQSYLSSRISGPILNYWNRSQACEDASYTLIAPRGDSVRHTGPMILDQSGNLVWFREYPTTYNLNIQSFRGEDYLTFWAGNDGIGGHGDGTYYMLNSRYEEVYKIRAVNDLPADMHEFQITRDDTALFVWYDKQPADLQIVGGSEDGWIYDGGFQEVDVETNELLFQWRASDHFKLTDGYRGPEERGNSEDVPWDFFHINSVDKDFRGNFLVSSRYMSCLAYVDGKTGDVIWRLGGKDNSFQDLSDGTATNMKWQHHARFHDGSNVSSGSVASNRVITLFDNSSRGKGATERTSRGLFLDINEQNMTARVRHEYWNSIPISSQSQGSLQVLENGNILVGYGYNAAWTEFSMNGDVLCEAHFGPAGGFGSGNIISYRTFKHQWTGRPTTSPSVAFAETHVAVSWNGATDVATWVLEGIGHGLNFTSNPETDLDEFAVISAVPRSGFETDIPVPDQMPYRKLRVVARDQNGEILGQTTAVNWAPDQFRKEVLVVSGEETNVEHGNKAKVLLSVFIPLSAALAVFCLWLGRKHLQLHAWRGSFHSGIARGAKEEVWLPLGVSDELDGQEEREQPDEPVDLEHCDQDVALLGGRRNRGLFV
;
A
#
# COMPACT_ATOMS: atom_id res chain seq x y z
N MET A 1 60.53 2.22 -16.50
CA MET A 1 59.45 3.06 -15.94
C MET A 1 58.30 3.11 -16.94
N LEU A 2 57.07 3.26 -16.45
CA LEU A 2 55.77 3.26 -17.13
C LEU A 2 55.17 1.89 -17.50
N ARG A 3 54.60 1.23 -16.49
CA ARG A 3 53.42 0.36 -16.65
C ARG A 3 52.25 1.25 -17.06
N LYS A 4 51.65 1.01 -18.22
CA LYS A 4 50.33 1.53 -18.58
C LYS A 4 49.29 0.62 -17.93
N THR A 5 48.69 1.09 -16.84
CA THR A 5 47.51 0.47 -16.24
C THR A 5 46.33 0.78 -17.15
N PHE A 6 45.79 -0.22 -17.84
CA PHE A 6 44.45 -0.13 -18.44
C PHE A 6 43.45 -0.17 -17.28
N ILE A 7 42.86 0.98 -16.95
CA ILE A 7 41.63 1.01 -16.17
C ILE A 7 40.52 0.68 -17.16
N LEU A 8 40.05 -0.56 -17.09
CA LEU A 8 38.80 -0.96 -17.73
C LEU A 8 37.69 -0.34 -16.89
N ALA A 9 37.20 0.84 -17.28
CA ALA A 9 35.97 1.38 -16.72
C ALA A 9 34.83 0.44 -17.17
N LEU A 10 34.39 -0.41 -16.26
CA LEU A 10 33.10 -1.08 -16.36
C LEU A 10 32.03 0.02 -16.28
N LEU A 11 31.63 0.55 -17.43
CA LEU A 11 30.33 1.18 -17.59
C LEU A 11 29.30 0.06 -17.39
N ALA A 12 28.90 -0.16 -16.14
CA ALA A 12 27.62 -0.80 -15.88
C ALA A 12 26.59 0.07 -16.59
N GLY A 13 25.92 -0.47 -17.62
CA GLY A 13 24.75 0.20 -18.17
C GLY A 13 23.80 0.41 -17.00
N ALA A 14 23.57 1.68 -16.64
CA ALA A 14 22.56 2.01 -15.66
C ALA A 14 21.23 1.58 -16.28
N ASN A 15 20.72 0.41 -15.91
CA ASN A 15 19.34 0.09 -16.26
C ASN A 15 18.48 1.14 -15.57
N ALA A 16 17.64 1.83 -16.35
CA ALA A 16 16.69 2.80 -15.80
C ALA A 16 15.80 2.18 -14.71
N ASP A 17 15.42 0.92 -14.89
CA ASP A 17 14.75 0.09 -13.87
C ASP A 17 15.63 -1.09 -13.43
N LEU A 18 15.75 -1.28 -12.12
CA LEU A 18 16.40 -2.43 -11.52
C LEU A 18 15.53 -3.67 -11.71
N GLN A 19 16.17 -4.78 -12.07
CA GLN A 19 15.46 -6.04 -12.21
C GLN A 19 15.04 -6.58 -10.83
N PRO A 20 13.88 -7.24 -10.73
CA PRO A 20 13.50 -7.90 -9.50
C PRO A 20 14.45 -9.05 -9.19
N PHE A 21 14.49 -9.43 -7.91
CA PHE A 21 15.17 -10.64 -7.48
C PHE A 21 14.37 -11.88 -7.86
N TYR A 22 15.06 -13.00 -8.04
CA TYR A 22 14.45 -14.30 -8.28
C TYR A 22 14.98 -15.29 -7.26
N GLN A 23 14.09 -15.86 -6.45
CA GLN A 23 14.40 -16.87 -5.43
C GLN A 23 15.60 -16.47 -4.56
N SER A 24 15.72 -15.17 -4.25
CA SER A 24 16.88 -14.62 -3.55
C SER A 24 16.76 -14.84 -2.05
N ALA A 25 17.47 -15.85 -1.54
CA ALA A 25 17.58 -16.05 -0.10
C ALA A 25 18.20 -14.83 0.61
N GLY A 26 19.11 -14.10 -0.05
CA GLY A 26 19.70 -12.88 0.51
C GLY A 26 18.67 -11.77 0.71
N TYR A 27 17.73 -11.61 -0.23
CA TYR A 27 16.59 -10.72 -0.10
C TYR A 27 15.74 -11.10 1.11
N ASP A 28 15.33 -12.36 1.19
CA ASP A 28 14.47 -12.83 2.29
C ASP A 28 15.16 -12.79 3.66
N MET A 29 16.49 -12.84 3.70
CA MET A 29 17.30 -12.64 4.91
C MET A 29 17.65 -11.16 5.17
N SER A 30 17.00 -10.21 4.49
CA SER A 30 17.20 -8.76 4.66
C SER A 30 18.63 -8.25 4.35
N GLN A 31 19.39 -8.94 3.50
CA GLN A 31 20.76 -8.50 3.12
C GLN A 31 20.77 -7.20 2.29
N TYR A 32 19.64 -6.84 1.68
CA TYR A 32 19.46 -5.62 0.87
C TYR A 32 18.63 -4.56 1.61
N GLY A 33 18.58 -4.64 2.95
CA GLY A 33 17.77 -3.78 3.79
C GLY A 33 16.38 -4.34 4.07
N ALA A 34 15.68 -3.70 5.01
CA ALA A 34 14.34 -4.12 5.41
C ALA A 34 13.31 -3.81 4.33
N TRP A 35 13.41 -2.66 3.64
CA TRP A 35 12.49 -2.22 2.58
C TRP A 35 13.30 -1.92 1.30
N PRO A 36 13.62 -2.94 0.48
CA PRO A 36 14.41 -2.76 -0.73
C PRO A 36 13.67 -1.87 -1.74
N LEU A 37 14.25 -0.71 -2.01
CA LEU A 37 13.71 0.32 -2.88
C LEU A 37 14.66 0.60 -4.05
N GLN A 38 14.08 1.02 -5.16
CA GLN A 38 14.79 1.65 -6.25
C GLN A 38 14.48 3.16 -6.28
N SER A 39 15.53 3.96 -6.51
CA SER A 39 15.44 5.37 -6.87
C SER A 39 15.54 5.56 -8.38
N TYR A 40 14.95 6.64 -8.90
CA TYR A 40 14.94 6.98 -10.32
C TYR A 40 15.74 8.27 -10.57
N LEU A 41 16.31 8.43 -11.77
CA LEU A 41 17.06 9.63 -12.13
C LEU A 41 16.13 10.83 -12.44
N SER A 42 15.02 10.55 -13.11
CA SER A 42 14.04 11.53 -13.60
C SER A 42 13.00 11.92 -12.55
N SER A 43 12.90 11.19 -11.43
CA SER A 43 11.86 11.40 -10.41
C SER A 43 12.40 11.16 -9.00
N ARG A 44 11.85 11.89 -8.01
CA ARG A 44 12.14 11.67 -6.58
C ARG A 44 11.34 10.52 -5.96
N ILE A 45 10.39 9.97 -6.71
CA ILE A 45 9.60 8.82 -6.27
C ILE A 45 10.51 7.60 -6.20
N SER A 46 10.19 6.65 -5.32
CA SER A 46 10.87 5.35 -5.22
C SER A 46 9.86 4.22 -5.34
N GLY A 47 10.27 3.14 -6.00
CA GLY A 47 9.48 1.91 -6.15
C GLY A 47 10.10 0.75 -5.37
N PRO A 48 9.30 -0.22 -4.90
CA PRO A 48 9.82 -1.42 -4.26
C PRO A 48 10.52 -2.31 -5.30
N ILE A 49 11.59 -2.98 -4.87
CA ILE A 49 12.19 -4.07 -5.64
C ILE A 49 11.64 -5.37 -5.09
N LEU A 50 10.99 -6.16 -5.94
CA LEU A 50 10.36 -7.41 -5.56
C LEU A 50 11.34 -8.59 -5.59
N ASN A 51 10.98 -9.66 -4.87
CA ASN A 51 11.60 -10.98 -4.99
C ASN A 51 10.54 -11.99 -5.45
N TYR A 52 10.69 -12.52 -6.66
CA TYR A 52 9.80 -13.54 -7.20
C TYR A 52 10.32 -14.94 -6.88
N TRP A 53 9.51 -15.73 -6.17
CA TRP A 53 9.79 -17.14 -5.90
C TRP A 53 9.29 -18.05 -7.01
N ASN A 54 8.15 -17.70 -7.59
CA ASN A 54 7.59 -18.36 -8.76
C ASN A 54 7.11 -17.30 -9.75
N ARG A 55 7.32 -17.53 -11.04
CA ARG A 55 6.84 -16.66 -12.11
C ARG A 55 6.42 -17.51 -13.30
N SER A 56 5.18 -17.33 -13.74
CA SER A 56 4.59 -18.03 -14.87
C SER A 56 3.97 -17.02 -15.82
N GLN A 57 4.06 -17.29 -17.13
CA GLN A 57 3.36 -16.50 -18.14
C GLN A 57 1.83 -16.55 -17.94
N ALA A 58 1.31 -17.55 -17.23
CA ALA A 58 -0.11 -17.63 -16.88
C ALA A 58 -0.60 -16.48 -15.98
N CYS A 59 0.31 -15.73 -15.33
CA CYS A 59 -0.02 -14.54 -14.56
C CYS A 59 0.04 -13.25 -15.40
N GLU A 60 0.46 -13.33 -16.66
CA GLU A 60 0.60 -12.15 -17.53
C GLU A 60 -0.72 -11.87 -18.26
N ASP A 61 -1.58 -11.06 -17.64
CA ASP A 61 -2.97 -10.81 -18.08
C ASP A 61 -3.28 -9.32 -18.36
N ALA A 62 -2.26 -8.52 -18.63
CA ALA A 62 -2.35 -7.05 -18.83
C ALA A 62 -2.77 -6.26 -17.58
N SER A 63 -2.98 -6.90 -16.42
CA SER A 63 -3.41 -6.22 -15.20
C SER A 63 -2.24 -5.69 -14.37
N TYR A 64 -2.54 -4.73 -13.50
CA TYR A 64 -1.62 -4.13 -12.54
C TYR A 64 -1.88 -4.68 -11.13
N THR A 65 -0.83 -4.76 -10.32
CA THR A 65 -0.94 -5.11 -8.90
C THR A 65 -1.10 -3.85 -8.06
N LEU A 66 -2.10 -3.83 -7.19
CA LEU A 66 -2.43 -2.69 -6.32
C LEU A 66 -2.12 -3.05 -4.87
N ILE A 67 -1.30 -2.21 -4.24
CA ILE A 67 -0.90 -2.32 -2.84
C ILE A 67 -0.94 -0.95 -2.17
N ALA A 68 -1.00 -0.95 -0.84
CA ALA A 68 -0.88 0.25 0.00
C ALA A 68 0.15 -0.04 1.11
N PRO A 69 1.46 0.01 0.79
CA PRO A 69 2.51 -0.37 1.71
C PRO A 69 2.55 0.57 2.92
N ARG A 70 2.70 -0.03 4.10
CA ARG A 70 2.85 0.66 5.39
C ARG A 70 3.65 -0.20 6.38
N GLY A 71 3.90 0.35 7.56
CA GLY A 71 4.66 -0.27 8.65
C GLY A 71 5.97 0.46 8.92
N ASP A 72 6.64 0.13 10.01
CA ASP A 72 7.77 0.90 10.55
C ASP A 72 8.98 1.01 9.60
N SER A 73 9.12 0.09 8.65
CA SER A 73 10.20 0.12 7.65
C SER A 73 9.82 0.86 6.36
N VAL A 74 8.54 1.19 6.16
CA VAL A 74 8.05 1.90 4.98
C VAL A 74 8.17 3.41 5.21
N ARG A 75 9.16 4.05 4.58
CA ARG A 75 9.45 5.48 4.77
C ARG A 75 8.38 6.41 4.18
N HIS A 76 7.90 6.10 2.98
CA HIS A 76 6.89 6.88 2.25
C HIS A 76 5.64 6.02 2.08
N THR A 77 4.57 6.36 2.80
CA THR A 77 3.30 5.62 2.72
C THR A 77 2.39 6.21 1.66
N GLY A 78 1.64 5.34 1.00
CA GLY A 78 0.68 5.74 -0.01
C GLY A 78 0.19 4.58 -0.87
N PRO A 79 -0.90 4.79 -1.61
CA PRO A 79 -1.37 3.84 -2.60
C PRO A 79 -0.35 3.72 -3.75
N MET A 80 -0.12 2.49 -4.19
CA MET A 80 0.88 2.17 -5.20
C MET A 80 0.34 1.14 -6.21
N ILE A 81 0.60 1.40 -7.49
CA ILE A 81 0.31 0.50 -8.61
C ILE A 81 1.63 -0.02 -9.16
N LEU A 82 1.73 -1.34 -9.34
CA LEU A 82 2.87 -2.03 -9.92
C LEU A 82 2.47 -2.72 -11.23
N ASP A 83 3.38 -2.76 -12.20
CA ASP A 83 3.20 -3.57 -13.41
C ASP A 83 3.43 -5.06 -13.13
N GLN A 84 3.24 -5.90 -14.16
CA GLN A 84 3.40 -7.36 -14.04
C GLN A 84 4.83 -7.83 -13.79
N SER A 85 5.82 -6.97 -14.01
CA SER A 85 7.21 -7.24 -13.66
C SER A 85 7.57 -6.72 -12.27
N GLY A 86 6.65 -6.03 -11.60
CA GLY A 86 6.85 -5.44 -10.28
C GLY A 86 7.41 -4.02 -10.30
N ASN A 87 7.53 -3.40 -11.48
CA ASN A 87 8.01 -2.02 -11.57
C ASN A 87 6.89 -1.07 -11.15
N LEU A 88 7.28 0.09 -10.62
CA LEU A 88 6.32 1.13 -10.28
C LEU A 88 5.56 1.62 -11.52
N VAL A 89 4.26 1.86 -11.37
CA VAL A 89 3.43 2.54 -12.39
C VAL A 89 2.93 3.85 -11.85
N TRP A 90 2.43 3.83 -10.61
CA TRP A 90 1.92 5.03 -9.95
C TRP A 90 2.17 4.96 -8.45
N PHE A 91 2.55 6.08 -7.87
CA PHE A 91 2.57 6.30 -6.44
C PHE A 91 2.20 7.74 -6.13
N ARG A 92 1.47 7.94 -5.03
CA ARG A 92 1.23 9.25 -4.45
C ARG A 92 1.26 9.15 -2.94
N GLU A 93 2.01 10.03 -2.31
CA GLU A 93 2.00 10.11 -0.85
C GLU A 93 0.64 10.54 -0.33
N TYR A 94 0.18 9.82 0.68
CA TYR A 94 -0.97 10.14 1.51
C TYR A 94 -0.59 9.85 2.96
N PRO A 95 -1.38 10.33 3.95
CA PRO A 95 -1.40 9.70 5.27
C PRO A 95 -1.60 8.18 5.16
N THR A 96 -1.55 7.44 6.26
CA THR A 96 -1.66 5.98 6.22
C THR A 96 -2.84 5.52 5.37
N THR A 97 -2.54 4.68 4.37
CA THR A 97 -3.52 4.23 3.37
C THR A 97 -3.80 2.74 3.44
N TYR A 98 -5.03 2.37 3.12
CA TYR A 98 -5.52 1.00 3.14
C TYR A 98 -6.35 0.71 1.89
N ASN A 99 -6.33 -0.57 1.48
CA ASN A 99 -7.25 -1.12 0.49
C ASN A 99 -7.28 -0.36 -0.85
N LEU A 100 -6.10 -0.06 -1.43
CA LEU A 100 -6.06 0.43 -2.80
C LEU A 100 -6.67 -0.60 -3.74
N ASN A 101 -7.70 -0.19 -4.46
CA ASN A 101 -8.42 -1.03 -5.40
C ASN A 101 -8.91 -0.21 -6.60
N ILE A 102 -9.43 -0.89 -7.62
CA ILE A 102 -10.16 -0.27 -8.74
C ILE A 102 -11.61 -0.74 -8.69
N GLN A 103 -12.54 0.22 -8.73
CA GLN A 103 -13.97 -0.05 -8.67
C GLN A 103 -14.71 0.83 -9.69
N SER A 104 -15.74 0.26 -10.31
CA SER A 104 -16.56 0.98 -11.30
C SER A 104 -17.70 1.70 -10.60
N PHE A 105 -17.95 2.95 -11.00
CA PHE A 105 -19.09 3.75 -10.57
C PHE A 105 -19.67 4.45 -11.80
N ARG A 106 -20.96 4.19 -12.08
CA ARG A 106 -21.67 4.71 -13.27
C ARG A 106 -20.95 4.44 -14.60
N GLY A 107 -20.29 3.30 -14.70
CA GLY A 107 -19.59 2.84 -15.90
C GLY A 107 -18.19 3.42 -16.10
N GLU A 108 -17.66 4.18 -15.14
CA GLU A 108 -16.29 4.71 -15.14
C GLU A 108 -15.50 4.06 -14.01
N ASP A 109 -14.21 3.77 -14.25
CA ASP A 109 -13.34 3.16 -13.25
C ASP A 109 -12.63 4.22 -12.40
N TYR A 110 -12.59 3.96 -11.09
CA TYR A 110 -11.94 4.81 -10.11
C TYR A 110 -10.94 4.01 -9.27
N LEU A 111 -9.79 4.63 -8.98
CA LEU A 111 -8.93 4.17 -7.90
C LEU A 111 -9.59 4.52 -6.58
N THR A 112 -9.79 3.52 -5.73
CA THR A 112 -10.41 3.68 -4.42
C THR A 112 -9.45 3.27 -3.32
N PHE A 113 -9.35 4.05 -2.25
CA PHE A 113 -8.58 3.69 -1.06
C PHE A 113 -9.08 4.49 0.15
N TRP A 114 -8.82 3.96 1.34
CA TRP A 114 -8.99 4.71 2.59
C TRP A 114 -7.69 5.41 2.95
N ALA A 115 -7.76 6.63 3.48
CA ALA A 115 -6.65 7.31 4.14
C ALA A 115 -7.09 8.01 5.42
N GLY A 116 -6.30 7.91 6.49
CA GLY A 116 -6.67 8.47 7.79
C GLY A 116 -5.75 8.05 8.94
N ASN A 117 -6.28 8.13 10.16
CA ASN A 117 -5.60 7.72 11.38
C ASN A 117 -5.97 6.26 11.75
N ASP A 118 -5.00 5.37 11.77
CA ASP A 118 -5.16 3.94 12.12
C ASP A 118 -4.59 3.59 13.50
N GLY A 119 -4.19 4.59 14.30
CA GLY A 119 -3.66 4.43 15.65
C GLY A 119 -4.71 4.06 16.72
N ILE A 120 -5.95 3.74 16.32
CA ILE A 120 -7.10 3.57 17.22
C ILE A 120 -7.28 2.07 17.54
N GLY A 121 -6.24 1.43 18.07
CA GLY A 121 -6.33 0.07 18.59
C GLY A 121 -6.71 -1.02 17.57
N GLY A 122 -6.39 -0.80 16.29
CA GLY A 122 -6.81 -1.67 15.20
C GLY A 122 -8.08 -1.21 14.48
N HIS A 123 -8.59 -0.02 14.77
CA HIS A 123 -9.68 0.67 14.07
C HIS A 123 -9.17 1.97 13.40
N GLY A 124 -9.92 2.45 12.41
CA GLY A 124 -9.59 3.64 11.64
C GLY A 124 -10.57 4.78 11.84
N ASP A 125 -10.06 6.00 11.78
CA ASP A 125 -10.84 7.22 11.55
C ASP A 125 -10.25 7.95 10.32
N GLY A 126 -10.97 7.92 9.21
CA GLY A 126 -10.44 8.43 7.96
C GLY A 126 -11.49 8.74 6.90
N THR A 127 -11.09 8.62 5.64
CA THR A 127 -11.88 9.03 4.49
C THR A 127 -11.58 8.10 3.33
N TYR A 128 -12.61 7.68 2.60
CA TYR A 128 -12.42 6.96 1.35
C TYR A 128 -12.32 7.96 0.20
N TYR A 129 -11.30 7.79 -0.63
CA TYR A 129 -11.02 8.61 -1.80
C TYR A 129 -11.34 7.82 -3.06
N MET A 130 -11.96 8.48 -4.04
CA MET A 130 -12.11 7.96 -5.39
C MET A 130 -11.40 8.89 -6.37
N LEU A 131 -10.37 8.37 -7.05
CA LEU A 131 -9.59 9.10 -8.04
C LEU A 131 -9.95 8.61 -9.44
N ASN A 132 -10.17 9.54 -10.37
CA ASN A 132 -10.43 9.20 -11.77
C ASN A 132 -9.13 8.76 -12.49
N SER A 133 -9.23 8.42 -13.79
CA SER A 133 -8.08 8.10 -14.65
C SER A 133 -7.03 9.20 -14.75
N ARG A 134 -7.35 10.45 -14.38
CA ARG A 134 -6.42 11.58 -14.31
C ARG A 134 -5.74 11.73 -12.95
N TYR A 135 -6.01 10.83 -12.01
CA TYR A 135 -5.57 10.87 -10.60
C TYR A 135 -6.10 12.06 -9.81
N GLU A 136 -7.20 12.66 -10.26
CA GLU A 136 -7.90 13.74 -9.56
C GLU A 136 -8.87 13.13 -8.55
N GLU A 137 -8.88 13.66 -7.32
CA GLU A 137 -9.83 13.28 -6.28
C GLU A 137 -11.23 13.77 -6.67
N VAL A 138 -12.10 12.86 -7.11
CA VAL A 138 -13.46 13.20 -7.57
C VAL A 138 -14.47 13.06 -6.44
N TYR A 139 -14.35 12.01 -5.63
CA TYR A 139 -15.25 11.78 -4.49
C TYR A 139 -14.46 11.54 -3.19
N LYS A 140 -15.05 12.01 -2.09
CA LYS A 140 -14.59 11.77 -0.72
C LYS A 140 -15.77 11.32 0.11
N ILE A 141 -15.73 10.09 0.58
CA ILE A 141 -16.81 9.47 1.34
C ILE A 141 -16.38 9.37 2.82
N ARG A 142 -17.31 9.72 3.72
CA ARG A 142 -17.16 9.55 5.16
C ARG A 142 -18.40 8.90 5.74
N ALA A 143 -18.23 8.24 6.88
CA ALA A 143 -19.34 7.77 7.67
C ALA A 143 -20.19 8.95 8.14
N VAL A 144 -21.50 8.74 8.19
CA VAL A 144 -22.47 9.74 8.66
C VAL A 144 -22.74 9.57 10.16
N ASN A 145 -23.47 10.52 10.75
CA ASN A 145 -23.84 10.54 12.18
C ASN A 145 -22.64 10.62 13.13
N ASP A 146 -21.60 11.38 12.75
CA ASP A 146 -20.37 11.58 13.52
C ASP A 146 -19.62 10.28 13.87
N LEU A 147 -19.82 9.23 13.06
CA LEU A 147 -19.10 7.97 13.17
C LEU A 147 -17.76 8.04 12.41
N PRO A 148 -16.70 7.37 12.90
CA PRO A 148 -15.44 7.25 12.18
C PRO A 148 -15.57 6.21 11.05
N ALA A 149 -15.20 6.61 9.83
CA ALA A 149 -15.10 5.70 8.70
C ALA A 149 -13.85 4.82 8.86
N ASP A 150 -14.06 3.51 8.93
CA ASP A 150 -13.02 2.57 9.31
C ASP A 150 -12.30 1.93 8.11
N MET A 151 -11.01 1.70 8.24
CA MET A 151 -10.14 1.30 7.14
C MET A 151 -10.40 -0.10 6.54
N HIS A 152 -11.19 -0.97 7.18
CA HIS A 152 -11.25 -2.39 6.80
C HIS A 152 -11.98 -2.68 5.49
N GLU A 153 -13.00 -1.89 5.12
CA GLU A 153 -13.83 -2.17 3.95
C GLU A 153 -14.36 -0.91 3.24
N PHE A 154 -14.30 -0.92 1.91
CA PHE A 154 -14.95 0.03 1.03
C PHE A 154 -15.28 -0.64 -0.30
N GLN A 155 -16.55 -0.63 -0.67
CA GLN A 155 -17.05 -1.20 -1.93
C GLN A 155 -18.00 -0.21 -2.63
N ILE A 156 -17.91 -0.11 -3.95
CA ILE A 156 -18.99 0.43 -4.77
C ILE A 156 -19.91 -0.74 -5.11
N THR A 157 -21.18 -0.64 -4.73
CA THR A 157 -22.15 -1.72 -4.95
C THR A 157 -22.65 -1.72 -6.39
N ARG A 158 -23.37 -2.78 -6.77
CA ARG A 158 -24.03 -2.89 -8.09
C ARG A 158 -25.12 -1.83 -8.31
N ASP A 159 -25.57 -1.18 -7.25
CA ASP A 159 -26.56 -0.10 -7.28
C ASP A 159 -25.89 1.29 -7.37
N ASP A 160 -24.57 1.36 -7.64
CA ASP A 160 -23.78 2.58 -7.68
C ASP A 160 -23.80 3.36 -6.34
N THR A 161 -23.77 2.64 -5.22
CA THR A 161 -23.69 3.21 -3.85
C THR A 161 -22.36 2.88 -3.19
N ALA A 162 -21.95 3.64 -2.18
CA ALA A 162 -20.76 3.34 -1.38
C ALA A 162 -21.14 2.54 -0.13
N LEU A 163 -20.52 1.38 0.05
CA LEU A 163 -20.68 0.47 1.19
C LEU A 163 -19.37 0.37 1.96
N PHE A 164 -19.40 0.62 3.27
CA PHE A 164 -18.21 0.61 4.10
C PHE A 164 -18.51 0.35 5.57
N VAL A 165 -17.47 0.09 6.36
CA VAL A 165 -17.60 -0.19 7.79
C VAL A 165 -17.25 1.02 8.67
N TRP A 166 -17.74 1.01 9.89
CA TRP A 166 -17.47 2.02 10.91
C TRP A 166 -17.39 1.34 12.29
N TYR A 167 -16.78 2.04 13.25
CA TYR A 167 -16.72 1.63 14.64
C TYR A 167 -17.17 2.74 15.57
N ASP A 168 -17.69 2.37 16.73
CA ASP A 168 -18.17 3.31 17.74
C ASP A 168 -17.92 2.76 19.14
N LYS A 169 -17.73 3.64 20.11
CA LYS A 169 -17.52 3.26 21.50
C LYS A 169 -18.85 3.31 22.22
N GLN A 170 -19.27 2.20 22.83
CA GLN A 170 -20.55 2.12 23.51
C GLN A 170 -20.40 1.53 24.92
N PRO A 171 -21.13 2.06 25.92
CA PRO A 171 -21.22 1.42 27.22
C PRO A 171 -21.96 0.08 27.09
N ALA A 172 -21.50 -0.93 27.81
CA ALA A 172 -22.11 -2.26 27.83
C ALA A 172 -21.83 -2.98 29.15
N ASP A 173 -22.81 -3.72 29.65
CA ASP A 173 -22.62 -4.63 30.78
C ASP A 173 -21.89 -5.89 30.31
N LEU A 174 -20.65 -6.07 30.78
CA LEU A 174 -19.77 -7.17 30.41
C LEU A 174 -19.73 -8.29 31.46
N GLN A 175 -20.51 -8.23 32.55
CA GLN A 175 -20.49 -9.25 33.61
C GLN A 175 -20.73 -10.67 33.05
N ILE A 176 -21.59 -10.79 32.04
CA ILE A 176 -21.93 -12.08 31.39
C ILE A 176 -20.73 -12.76 30.71
N VAL A 177 -19.69 -12.00 30.35
CA VAL A 177 -18.43 -12.49 29.79
C VAL A 177 -17.24 -12.33 30.75
N GLY A 178 -17.51 -12.05 32.02
CA GLY A 178 -16.50 -11.89 33.06
C GLY A 178 -15.78 -10.54 33.06
N GLY A 179 -16.38 -9.51 32.45
CA GLY A 179 -15.87 -8.13 32.45
C GLY A 179 -16.55 -7.23 33.49
N SER A 180 -16.36 -5.91 33.31
CA SER A 180 -16.97 -4.85 34.16
C SER A 180 -18.48 -4.71 33.93
N GLU A 181 -19.22 -4.35 34.99
CA GLU A 181 -20.64 -3.94 34.91
C GLU A 181 -20.80 -2.62 34.15
N ASP A 182 -19.96 -1.63 34.48
CA ASP A 182 -19.87 -0.34 33.78
C ASP A 182 -18.84 -0.46 32.63
N GLY A 183 -18.98 -1.49 31.81
CA GLY A 183 -18.03 -1.80 30.75
C GLY A 183 -18.22 -0.98 29.47
N TRP A 184 -17.28 -1.15 28.54
CA TRP A 184 -17.28 -0.47 27.24
C TRP A 184 -16.89 -1.43 26.12
N ILE A 185 -17.52 -1.28 24.95
CA ILE A 185 -17.21 -2.05 23.74
C ILE A 185 -16.84 -1.14 22.57
N TYR A 186 -15.95 -1.64 21.70
CA TYR A 186 -15.92 -1.19 20.32
C TYR A 186 -17.02 -1.97 19.60
N ASP A 187 -18.10 -1.26 19.30
CA ASP A 187 -19.18 -1.76 18.48
C ASP A 187 -18.88 -1.46 17.01
N GLY A 188 -19.23 -2.39 16.14
CA GLY A 188 -18.90 -2.33 14.72
C GLY A 188 -20.16 -2.40 13.88
N GLY A 189 -20.14 -1.74 12.74
CA GLY A 189 -21.26 -1.74 11.82
C GLY A 189 -20.84 -1.42 10.41
N PHE A 190 -21.83 -1.27 9.54
CA PHE A 190 -21.62 -0.78 8.18
C PHE A 190 -22.68 0.24 7.80
N GLN A 191 -22.35 1.05 6.81
CA GLN A 191 -23.25 2.00 6.16
C GLN A 191 -23.22 1.78 4.65
N GLU A 192 -24.39 1.96 4.04
CA GLU A 192 -24.53 2.18 2.61
C GLU A 192 -24.97 3.63 2.41
N VAL A 193 -24.25 4.38 1.58
CA VAL A 193 -24.53 5.79 1.29
C VAL A 193 -24.54 6.05 -0.22
N ASP A 194 -25.23 7.11 -0.64
CA ASP A 194 -25.10 7.63 -1.99
C ASP A 194 -23.72 8.28 -2.18
N VAL A 195 -23.03 7.93 -3.28
CA VAL A 195 -21.64 8.36 -3.54
C VAL A 195 -21.52 9.88 -3.74
N GLU A 196 -22.50 10.51 -4.39
CA GLU A 196 -22.42 11.92 -4.78
C GLU A 196 -22.82 12.85 -3.65
N THR A 197 -23.83 12.46 -2.88
CA THR A 197 -24.45 13.28 -1.83
C THR A 197 -24.00 12.91 -0.44
N ASN A 198 -23.39 11.73 -0.26
CA ASN A 198 -23.07 11.13 1.04
C ASN A 198 -24.32 10.95 1.93
N GLU A 199 -25.51 10.83 1.31
CA GLU A 199 -26.77 10.55 2.00
C GLU A 199 -26.81 9.10 2.48
N LEU A 200 -27.22 8.88 3.73
CA LEU A 200 -27.35 7.55 4.31
C LEU A 200 -28.54 6.80 3.74
N LEU A 201 -28.29 5.63 3.16
CA LEU A 201 -29.30 4.74 2.61
C LEU A 201 -29.63 3.58 3.55
N PHE A 202 -28.61 3.04 4.22
CA PHE A 202 -28.76 1.93 5.17
C PHE A 202 -27.66 1.97 6.23
N GLN A 203 -28.00 1.61 7.46
CA GLN A 203 -27.03 1.45 8.55
C GLN A 203 -27.36 0.21 9.37
N TRP A 204 -26.34 -0.54 9.75
CA TRP A 204 -26.44 -1.73 10.57
C TRP A 204 -25.39 -1.72 11.68
N ARG A 205 -25.74 -2.24 12.86
CA ARG A 205 -24.90 -2.25 14.06
C ARG A 205 -24.88 -3.65 14.68
N ALA A 206 -23.70 -4.16 15.00
CA ALA A 206 -23.54 -5.55 15.42
C ALA A 206 -24.22 -5.88 16.75
N SER A 207 -24.14 -4.98 17.74
CA SER A 207 -24.71 -5.20 19.08
C SER A 207 -26.24 -5.37 19.10
N ASP A 208 -26.94 -4.89 18.07
CA ASP A 208 -28.39 -5.09 17.93
C ASP A 208 -28.75 -6.54 17.55
N HIS A 209 -27.79 -7.31 17.02
CA HIS A 209 -28.03 -8.63 16.43
C HIS A 209 -27.15 -9.76 16.97
N PHE A 210 -26.05 -9.44 17.67
CA PHE A 210 -25.09 -10.40 18.22
C PHE A 210 -24.96 -10.24 19.72
N LYS A 211 -24.84 -11.38 20.42
CA LYS A 211 -24.62 -11.37 21.87
C LYS A 211 -23.13 -11.34 22.15
N LEU A 212 -22.76 -10.72 23.27
CA LEU A 212 -21.38 -10.71 23.77
C LEU A 212 -20.81 -12.14 23.99
N THR A 213 -21.68 -13.13 24.20
CA THR A 213 -21.32 -14.54 24.42
C THR A 213 -21.06 -15.33 23.14
N ASP A 214 -21.37 -14.78 21.97
CA ASP A 214 -21.26 -15.49 20.69
C ASP A 214 -19.78 -15.71 20.30
N GLY A 215 -18.88 -14.85 20.79
CA GLY A 215 -17.44 -14.91 20.56
C GLY A 215 -16.73 -15.98 21.39
N TYR A 216 -15.60 -16.48 20.89
CA TYR A 216 -14.82 -17.51 21.59
C TYR A 216 -13.88 -16.97 22.68
N ARG A 217 -13.63 -15.66 22.70
CA ARG A 217 -12.77 -14.99 23.69
C ARG A 217 -13.54 -13.86 24.36
N GLY A 218 -13.35 -13.71 25.66
CA GLY A 218 -13.92 -12.60 26.44
C GLY A 218 -13.08 -11.32 26.33
N PRO A 219 -13.24 -10.37 27.28
CA PRO A 219 -12.63 -9.04 27.20
C PRO A 219 -11.10 -8.95 27.35
N GLU A 220 -10.44 -9.96 27.92
CA GLU A 220 -8.96 -10.02 28.06
C GLU A 220 -8.34 -8.74 28.64
N GLU A 221 -8.83 -8.31 29.81
CA GLU A 221 -8.41 -7.07 30.50
C GLU A 221 -8.78 -5.76 29.78
N ARG A 222 -9.57 -5.83 28.69
CA ARG A 222 -10.21 -4.67 28.06
C ARG A 222 -11.68 -4.52 28.49
N GLY A 223 -12.27 -3.42 28.04
CA GLY A 223 -13.67 -3.07 28.31
C GLY A 223 -13.90 -2.40 29.65
N ASN A 224 -12.85 -2.02 30.38
CA ASN A 224 -12.96 -1.40 31.71
C ASN A 224 -13.16 0.12 31.66
N SER A 225 -12.99 0.75 30.50
CA SER A 225 -13.21 2.18 30.27
C SER A 225 -13.42 2.49 28.78
N GLU A 226 -13.93 3.69 28.49
CA GLU A 226 -14.11 4.21 27.12
C GLU A 226 -12.79 4.30 26.34
N ASP A 227 -11.66 4.50 27.02
CA ASP A 227 -10.33 4.57 26.38
C ASP A 227 -9.77 3.20 26.00
N VAL A 228 -10.21 2.15 26.70
CA VAL A 228 -9.77 0.76 26.48
C VAL A 228 -10.99 -0.15 26.32
N PRO A 229 -11.87 0.10 25.35
CA PRO A 229 -13.08 -0.68 25.19
C PRO A 229 -12.75 -2.08 24.63
N TRP A 230 -13.63 -3.03 24.87
CA TRP A 230 -13.50 -4.39 24.35
C TRP A 230 -14.09 -4.48 22.96
N ASP A 231 -13.26 -4.80 21.98
CA ASP A 231 -13.74 -5.16 20.65
C ASP A 231 -14.28 -6.59 20.69
N PHE A 232 -15.61 -6.73 20.64
CA PHE A 232 -16.28 -8.03 20.77
C PHE A 232 -16.60 -8.66 19.41
N PHE A 233 -16.82 -7.84 18.37
CA PHE A 233 -17.30 -8.28 17.06
C PHE A 233 -16.22 -8.23 15.98
N HIS A 234 -15.44 -7.15 15.90
CA HIS A 234 -14.42 -6.92 14.88
C HIS A 234 -14.90 -7.23 13.44
N ILE A 235 -15.77 -6.37 12.91
CA ILE A 235 -16.18 -6.40 11.49
C ILE A 235 -15.00 -6.02 10.59
N ASN A 236 -14.73 -6.81 9.55
CA ASN A 236 -13.59 -6.56 8.66
C ASN A 236 -13.87 -6.71 7.16
N SER A 237 -15.07 -7.14 6.80
CA SER A 237 -15.57 -7.08 5.44
C SER A 237 -17.08 -7.13 5.42
N VAL A 238 -17.63 -6.43 4.44
CA VAL A 238 -19.04 -6.47 4.07
C VAL A 238 -19.13 -6.52 2.55
N ASP A 239 -20.11 -7.25 2.02
CA ASP A 239 -20.40 -7.34 0.59
C ASP A 239 -21.93 -7.39 0.37
N LYS A 240 -22.42 -6.82 -0.73
CA LYS A 240 -23.86 -6.74 -1.04
C LYS A 240 -24.19 -7.63 -2.23
N ASP A 241 -25.23 -8.45 -2.11
CA ASP A 241 -25.69 -9.32 -3.17
C ASP A 241 -26.72 -8.67 -4.10
N PHE A 242 -27.11 -9.39 -5.16
CA PHE A 242 -28.12 -8.93 -6.12
C PHE A 242 -29.55 -8.88 -5.55
N ARG A 243 -29.78 -9.47 -4.36
CA ARG A 243 -31.07 -9.41 -3.65
C ARG A 243 -31.14 -8.19 -2.72
N GLY A 244 -30.03 -7.47 -2.58
CA GLY A 244 -29.88 -6.32 -1.71
C GLY A 244 -29.48 -6.67 -0.27
N ASN A 245 -29.12 -7.91 0.01
CA ASN A 245 -28.72 -8.40 1.33
C ASN A 245 -27.20 -8.36 1.49
N PHE A 246 -26.72 -8.42 2.73
CA PHE A 246 -25.31 -8.21 3.06
C PHE A 246 -24.63 -9.47 3.61
N LEU A 247 -23.39 -9.74 3.19
CA LEU A 247 -22.49 -10.69 3.84
C LEU A 247 -21.56 -9.94 4.77
N VAL A 248 -21.62 -10.20 6.06
CA VAL A 248 -20.76 -9.57 7.06
C VAL A 248 -19.77 -10.60 7.59
N SER A 249 -18.47 -10.28 7.57
CA SER A 249 -17.44 -11.07 8.22
C SER A 249 -17.09 -10.49 9.58
N SER A 250 -17.20 -11.33 10.61
CA SER A 250 -16.72 -11.01 11.95
C SER A 250 -15.50 -11.85 12.30
N ARG A 251 -14.38 -11.17 12.52
CA ARG A 251 -13.11 -11.81 12.88
C ARG A 251 -13.21 -12.52 14.24
N TYR A 252 -13.86 -11.89 15.21
CA TYR A 252 -13.89 -12.36 16.61
C TYR A 252 -14.99 -13.39 16.89
N MET A 253 -16.06 -13.38 16.10
CA MET A 253 -17.05 -14.44 16.11
C MET A 253 -16.61 -15.66 15.29
N SER A 254 -15.58 -15.51 14.44
CA SER A 254 -15.13 -16.54 13.49
C SER A 254 -16.29 -17.05 12.63
N CYS A 255 -17.13 -16.13 12.16
CA CYS A 255 -18.31 -16.43 11.37
C CYS A 255 -18.54 -15.40 10.27
N LEU A 256 -19.26 -15.84 9.24
CA LEU A 256 -19.94 -14.97 8.28
C LEU A 256 -21.43 -14.90 8.62
N ALA A 257 -22.04 -13.73 8.47
CA ALA A 257 -23.46 -13.52 8.70
C ALA A 257 -24.11 -12.96 7.45
N TYR A 258 -25.24 -13.55 7.04
CA TYR A 258 -26.07 -13.02 5.97
C TYR A 258 -27.21 -12.19 6.56
N VAL A 259 -27.26 -10.93 6.20
CA VAL A 259 -28.12 -9.91 6.81
C VAL A 259 -29.14 -9.42 5.79
N ASP A 260 -30.41 -9.39 6.17
CA ASP A 260 -31.48 -8.85 5.35
C ASP A 260 -31.29 -7.34 5.14
N GLY A 261 -31.24 -6.89 3.89
CA GLY A 261 -30.96 -5.50 3.56
C GLY A 261 -32.12 -4.53 3.76
N LYS A 262 -33.28 -5.00 4.23
CA LYS A 262 -34.44 -4.17 4.56
C LYS A 262 -34.68 -4.10 6.06
N THR A 263 -34.57 -5.23 6.75
CA THR A 263 -34.85 -5.30 8.19
C THR A 263 -33.60 -5.26 9.06
N GLY A 264 -32.42 -5.59 8.51
CA GLY A 264 -31.19 -5.76 9.27
C GLY A 264 -31.10 -7.10 10.02
N ASP A 265 -32.11 -7.97 9.92
CA ASP A 265 -32.13 -9.25 10.61
C ASP A 265 -31.07 -10.21 10.05
N VAL A 266 -30.43 -10.98 10.93
CA VAL A 266 -29.53 -12.05 10.51
C VAL A 266 -30.34 -13.25 10.02
N ILE A 267 -30.23 -13.55 8.74
CA ILE A 267 -30.92 -14.66 8.06
C ILE A 267 -30.25 -15.99 8.39
N TRP A 268 -28.92 -16.06 8.27
CA TRP A 268 -28.12 -17.23 8.62
C TRP A 268 -26.71 -16.85 9.03
N ARG A 269 -26.02 -17.76 9.72
CA ARG A 269 -24.60 -17.66 10.08
C ARG A 269 -23.83 -18.88 9.57
N LEU A 270 -22.64 -18.66 9.01
CA LEU A 270 -21.71 -19.72 8.59
C LEU A 270 -20.48 -19.68 9.51
N GLY A 271 -20.17 -20.80 10.16
CA GLY A 271 -19.13 -20.87 11.19
C GLY A 271 -19.58 -20.27 12.54
N GLY A 272 -18.62 -20.07 13.44
CA GLY A 272 -18.89 -19.59 14.80
C GLY A 272 -19.68 -20.57 15.67
N LYS A 273 -20.12 -20.10 16.85
CA LYS A 273 -20.89 -20.92 17.80
C LYS A 273 -22.32 -21.23 17.32
N ASP A 274 -22.90 -20.31 16.54
CA ASP A 274 -24.29 -20.39 16.06
C ASP A 274 -24.37 -20.70 14.56
N ASN A 275 -23.54 -21.63 14.10
CA ASN A 275 -23.50 -22.04 12.70
C ASN A 275 -24.84 -22.65 12.24
N SER A 276 -25.35 -22.20 11.10
CA SER A 276 -26.62 -22.63 10.51
C SER A 276 -26.49 -23.79 9.51
N PHE A 277 -25.26 -24.15 9.10
CA PHE A 277 -25.02 -25.06 7.97
C PHE A 277 -24.50 -26.44 8.39
N GLN A 278 -25.01 -27.50 7.77
CA GLN A 278 -24.33 -28.78 7.77
C GLN A 278 -23.07 -28.71 6.91
N ASP A 279 -21.92 -28.99 7.50
CA ASP A 279 -20.64 -29.07 6.81
C ASP A 279 -20.52 -30.40 6.04
N LEU A 280 -20.21 -30.34 4.74
CA LEU A 280 -20.02 -31.48 3.84
C LEU A 280 -18.54 -31.72 3.49
N SER A 281 -17.63 -31.20 4.31
CA SER A 281 -16.18 -31.22 4.10
C SER A 281 -15.43 -31.49 5.42
N ASP A 282 -15.99 -32.38 6.23
CA ASP A 282 -15.40 -32.84 7.51
C ASP A 282 -15.05 -31.69 8.48
N GLY A 283 -15.88 -30.64 8.48
CA GLY A 283 -15.70 -29.45 9.32
C GLY A 283 -14.86 -28.35 8.68
N THR A 284 -14.29 -28.58 7.50
CA THR A 284 -13.38 -27.63 6.84
C THR A 284 -14.11 -26.42 6.28
N ALA A 285 -15.39 -26.54 5.91
CA ALA A 285 -16.18 -25.42 5.40
C ALA A 285 -16.63 -24.44 6.51
N THR A 286 -16.62 -24.89 7.77
CA THR A 286 -17.17 -24.15 8.91
C THR A 286 -16.14 -23.82 10.00
N ASN A 287 -14.89 -24.29 9.88
CA ASN A 287 -13.84 -24.10 10.90
C ASN A 287 -12.94 -22.87 10.70
N MET A 288 -13.33 -21.93 9.84
CA MET A 288 -12.61 -20.67 9.62
C MET A 288 -12.38 -19.92 10.92
N LYS A 289 -11.24 -19.24 11.05
CA LYS A 289 -10.96 -18.41 12.25
C LYS A 289 -10.23 -17.14 11.87
N TRP A 290 -10.63 -16.05 12.51
CA TRP A 290 -10.03 -14.73 12.32
C TRP A 290 -10.03 -14.25 10.86
N GLN A 291 -10.97 -14.73 10.06
CA GLN A 291 -11.02 -14.61 8.61
C GLN A 291 -11.27 -13.17 8.13
N HIS A 292 -10.85 -12.87 6.90
CA HIS A 292 -11.01 -11.58 6.23
C HIS A 292 -11.57 -11.74 4.80
N HIS A 293 -12.02 -10.62 4.24
CA HIS A 293 -12.36 -10.47 2.82
C HIS A 293 -13.36 -11.52 2.30
N ALA A 294 -14.49 -11.67 3.00
CA ALA A 294 -15.57 -12.51 2.53
C ALA A 294 -16.30 -11.84 1.35
N ARG A 295 -16.49 -12.58 0.25
CA ARG A 295 -17.12 -12.09 -0.98
C ARG A 295 -18.11 -13.08 -1.56
N PHE A 296 -19.22 -12.56 -2.05
CA PHE A 296 -20.14 -13.29 -2.91
C PHE A 296 -19.60 -13.37 -4.34
N HIS A 297 -19.87 -14.49 -5.00
CA HIS A 297 -19.63 -14.68 -6.42
C HIS A 297 -20.92 -15.12 -7.11
N ASP A 298 -22.00 -14.39 -6.86
CA ASP A 298 -23.31 -14.64 -7.47
C ASP A 298 -23.27 -14.27 -8.96
N GLY A 299 -23.77 -15.16 -9.83
CA GLY A 299 -23.90 -14.90 -11.26
C GLY A 299 -22.57 -14.83 -12.04
N SER A 300 -21.45 -15.21 -11.42
CA SER A 300 -20.16 -15.30 -12.11
C SER A 300 -20.04 -16.61 -12.89
N ASN A 301 -19.11 -16.68 -13.85
CA ASN A 301 -18.74 -17.94 -14.50
C ASN A 301 -18.19 -19.00 -13.51
N VAL A 302 -17.94 -18.56 -12.28
CA VAL A 302 -17.48 -19.38 -11.17
C VAL A 302 -18.66 -19.96 -10.38
N SER A 303 -19.90 -19.50 -10.58
CA SER A 303 -21.09 -20.13 -10.00
C SER A 303 -21.44 -21.42 -10.77
N SER A 304 -20.99 -22.59 -10.30
CA SER A 304 -21.39 -23.87 -10.91
C SER A 304 -22.77 -24.31 -10.39
N GLY A 305 -23.85 -23.88 -11.05
CA GLY A 305 -25.17 -24.48 -10.85
C GLY A 305 -26.34 -23.53 -11.07
N SER A 306 -27.31 -23.98 -11.86
CA SER A 306 -28.53 -23.24 -12.23
C SER A 306 -29.61 -23.20 -11.12
N VAL A 307 -29.26 -23.50 -9.87
CA VAL A 307 -30.23 -23.50 -8.75
C VAL A 307 -30.07 -22.19 -8.00
N ALA A 308 -31.11 -21.35 -8.03
CA ALA A 308 -31.12 -20.03 -7.43
C ALA A 308 -30.79 -19.97 -5.92
N SER A 309 -30.76 -21.12 -5.23
CA SER A 309 -30.40 -21.28 -3.81
C SER A 309 -28.94 -21.65 -3.55
N ASN A 310 -28.14 -21.90 -4.59
CA ASN A 310 -26.72 -22.20 -4.44
C ASN A 310 -25.88 -20.95 -4.70
N ARG A 311 -24.96 -20.66 -3.79
CA ARG A 311 -24.11 -19.48 -3.82
C ARG A 311 -22.66 -19.88 -3.64
N VAL A 312 -21.79 -19.00 -4.09
CA VAL A 312 -20.35 -19.15 -3.95
C VAL A 312 -19.83 -18.06 -3.06
N ILE A 313 -19.02 -18.43 -2.07
CA ILE A 313 -18.34 -17.50 -1.18
C ILE A 313 -16.84 -17.78 -1.20
N THR A 314 -16.05 -16.72 -1.30
CA THR A 314 -14.60 -16.78 -1.04
C THR A 314 -14.24 -15.97 0.19
N LEU A 315 -13.19 -16.39 0.89
CA LEU A 315 -12.62 -15.66 2.03
C LEU A 315 -11.14 -16.00 2.21
N PHE A 316 -10.43 -15.15 2.94
CA PHE A 316 -9.09 -15.43 3.44
C PHE A 316 -9.17 -15.90 4.89
N ASP A 317 -8.78 -17.15 5.14
CA ASP A 317 -8.81 -17.77 6.48
C ASP A 317 -7.42 -17.62 7.12
N ASN A 318 -7.29 -16.63 8.00
CA ASN A 318 -6.05 -16.34 8.71
C ASN A 318 -5.63 -17.51 9.61
N SER A 319 -6.60 -18.19 10.23
CA SER A 319 -6.44 -19.39 11.05
C SER A 319 -5.57 -19.28 12.33
N SER A 320 -4.84 -18.18 12.50
CA SER A 320 -3.96 -17.91 13.65
C SER A 320 -4.11 -16.47 14.15
N ARG A 321 -3.90 -16.26 15.46
CA ARG A 321 -3.77 -14.94 16.11
C ARG A 321 -2.36 -14.79 16.71
N GLY A 322 -1.34 -15.20 15.98
CA GLY A 322 0.06 -14.99 16.37
C GLY A 322 0.55 -15.92 17.49
N LYS A 323 1.50 -15.43 18.30
CA LYS A 323 2.26 -16.22 19.28
C LYS A 323 1.34 -16.96 20.27
N GLY A 324 1.45 -18.29 20.31
CA GLY A 324 0.66 -19.15 21.20
C GLY A 324 -0.66 -19.67 20.61
N ALA A 325 -1.06 -19.23 19.41
CA ALA A 325 -2.14 -19.86 18.66
C ALA A 325 -1.66 -21.18 18.02
N THR A 326 -2.61 -22.07 17.67
CA THR A 326 -2.30 -23.27 16.89
C THR A 326 -1.63 -22.88 15.57
N GLU A 327 -0.57 -23.60 15.16
CA GLU A 327 0.24 -23.36 13.95
C GLU A 327 -0.50 -23.71 12.65
N ARG A 328 -1.73 -23.22 12.48
CA ARG A 328 -2.42 -23.29 11.19
C ARG A 328 -1.95 -22.14 10.32
N THR A 329 -1.50 -22.49 9.12
CA THR A 329 -1.09 -21.53 8.11
C THR A 329 -2.31 -20.91 7.46
N SER A 330 -2.17 -19.69 6.94
CA SER A 330 -3.31 -19.02 6.32
C SER A 330 -3.61 -19.65 4.96
N ARG A 331 -4.87 -19.63 4.57
CA ARG A 331 -5.35 -20.20 3.29
C ARG A 331 -6.39 -19.31 2.64
N GLY A 332 -6.45 -19.37 1.32
CA GLY A 332 -7.64 -18.97 0.60
C GLY A 332 -8.70 -20.06 0.70
N LEU A 333 -9.97 -19.70 0.93
CA LEU A 333 -11.06 -20.67 1.02
C LEU A 333 -12.16 -20.31 0.03
N PHE A 334 -12.60 -21.32 -0.73
CA PHE A 334 -13.61 -21.21 -1.77
C PHE A 334 -14.74 -22.19 -1.47
N LEU A 335 -15.94 -21.68 -1.21
CA LEU A 335 -17.05 -22.44 -0.65
C LEU A 335 -18.27 -22.46 -1.57
N ASP A 336 -18.92 -23.62 -1.62
CA ASP A 336 -20.28 -23.79 -2.14
C ASP A 336 -21.27 -23.76 -0.96
N ILE A 337 -22.24 -22.86 -1.03
CA ILE A 337 -23.29 -22.69 -0.02
C ILE A 337 -24.63 -23.05 -0.65
N ASN A 338 -25.41 -23.91 0.00
CA ASN A 338 -26.79 -24.22 -0.38
C ASN A 338 -27.72 -23.69 0.71
N GLU A 339 -28.43 -22.60 0.42
CA GLU A 339 -29.34 -21.92 1.35
C GLU A 339 -30.67 -22.67 1.52
N GLN A 340 -31.02 -23.60 0.62
CA GLN A 340 -32.25 -24.38 0.73
C GLN A 340 -32.08 -25.58 1.66
N ASN A 341 -30.97 -26.31 1.50
CA ASN A 341 -30.66 -27.47 2.33
C ASN A 341 -29.83 -27.10 3.57
N MET A 342 -29.41 -25.84 3.68
CA MET A 342 -28.50 -25.35 4.71
C MET A 342 -27.23 -26.22 4.80
N THR A 343 -26.56 -26.43 3.66
CA THR A 343 -25.29 -27.17 3.60
C THR A 343 -24.16 -26.30 3.07
N ALA A 344 -22.95 -26.47 3.61
CA ALA A 344 -21.73 -25.80 3.14
C ALA A 344 -20.68 -26.85 2.75
N ARG A 345 -19.99 -26.62 1.63
CA ARG A 345 -18.94 -27.51 1.13
C ARG A 345 -17.73 -26.70 0.68
N VAL A 346 -16.53 -27.17 1.01
CA VAL A 346 -15.29 -26.65 0.42
C VAL A 346 -15.23 -27.07 -1.04
N ARG A 347 -15.17 -26.07 -1.91
CA ARG A 347 -14.84 -26.29 -3.32
C ARG A 347 -13.33 -26.38 -3.51
N HIS A 348 -12.58 -25.47 -2.89
CA HIS A 348 -11.13 -25.45 -2.94
C HIS A 348 -10.52 -24.74 -1.73
N GLU A 349 -9.30 -25.14 -1.39
CA GLU A 349 -8.40 -24.43 -0.46
C GLU A 349 -7.10 -24.04 -1.18
N TYR A 350 -6.68 -22.79 -1.05
CA TYR A 350 -5.46 -22.28 -1.68
C TYR A 350 -4.37 -22.13 -0.62
N TRP A 351 -3.39 -23.02 -0.67
CA TRP A 351 -2.29 -23.12 0.27
C TRP A 351 -0.97 -22.72 -0.41
N ASN A 352 -0.20 -21.85 0.23
CA ASN A 352 1.12 -21.53 -0.29
C ASN A 352 2.08 -22.72 -0.12
N SER A 353 2.94 -22.96 -1.11
CA SER A 353 3.93 -24.06 -1.07
C SER A 353 4.89 -23.93 0.10
N ILE A 354 5.34 -22.70 0.38
CA ILE A 354 6.05 -22.35 1.61
C ILE A 354 5.01 -21.74 2.55
N PRO A 355 4.67 -22.38 3.68
CA PRO A 355 3.51 -21.93 4.44
C PRO A 355 3.70 -20.53 5.05
N ILE A 356 2.76 -19.63 4.75
CA ILE A 356 2.71 -18.27 5.30
C ILE A 356 1.59 -18.21 6.35
N SER A 357 1.90 -17.72 7.55
CA SER A 357 0.91 -17.49 8.61
C SER A 357 0.70 -15.99 8.79
N SER A 358 -0.46 -15.50 8.36
CA SER A 358 -0.88 -14.10 8.47
C SER A 358 -1.89 -13.96 9.60
N GLN A 359 -1.47 -13.37 10.71
CA GLN A 359 -2.33 -13.25 11.90
C GLN A 359 -3.53 -12.30 11.74
N SER A 360 -3.52 -11.44 10.73
CA SER A 360 -4.59 -10.48 10.41
C SER A 360 -4.52 -10.07 8.94
N GLN A 361 -5.57 -9.36 8.48
CA GLN A 361 -5.64 -8.78 7.13
C GLN A 361 -5.62 -9.87 6.05
N GLY A 362 -5.43 -9.47 4.80
CA GLY A 362 -5.34 -10.37 3.65
C GLY A 362 -6.62 -10.46 2.83
N SER A 363 -6.48 -11.00 1.63
CA SER A 363 -7.53 -11.09 0.63
C SER A 363 -7.43 -12.37 -0.18
N LEU A 364 -8.57 -12.84 -0.66
CA LEU A 364 -8.70 -13.71 -1.82
C LEU A 364 -9.48 -12.95 -2.89
N GLN A 365 -8.93 -12.83 -4.09
CA GLN A 365 -9.59 -12.27 -5.27
C GLN A 365 -9.63 -13.33 -6.38
N VAL A 366 -10.79 -13.47 -7.01
CA VAL A 366 -10.92 -14.22 -8.26
C VAL A 366 -10.67 -13.25 -9.42
N LEU A 367 -9.69 -13.56 -10.26
CA LEU A 367 -9.29 -12.74 -11.41
C LEU A 367 -10.16 -13.07 -12.64
N GLU A 368 -10.23 -12.14 -13.59
CA GLU A 368 -11.03 -12.30 -14.82
C GLU A 368 -10.59 -13.49 -15.68
N ASN A 369 -9.29 -13.82 -15.65
CA ASN A 369 -8.72 -14.98 -16.33
C ASN A 369 -9.03 -16.32 -15.61
N GLY A 370 -9.69 -16.29 -14.44
CA GLY A 370 -10.02 -17.45 -13.63
C GLY A 370 -8.95 -17.86 -12.62
N ASN A 371 -7.81 -17.18 -12.58
CA ASN A 371 -6.80 -17.38 -11.54
C ASN A 371 -7.27 -16.80 -10.21
N ILE A 372 -6.61 -17.22 -9.13
CA ILE A 372 -6.94 -16.84 -7.75
C ILE A 372 -5.75 -16.11 -7.15
N LEU A 373 -5.94 -14.84 -6.82
CA LEU A 373 -4.92 -14.05 -6.14
C LEU A 373 -5.17 -14.07 -4.63
N VAL A 374 -4.16 -14.49 -3.87
CA VAL A 374 -4.16 -14.45 -2.41
C VAL A 374 -3.14 -13.41 -1.94
N GLY A 375 -3.62 -12.34 -1.31
CA GLY A 375 -2.77 -11.35 -0.64
C GLY A 375 -2.62 -11.69 0.85
N TYR A 376 -1.39 -11.72 1.35
CA TYR A 376 -1.11 -12.17 2.72
C TYR A 376 -1.18 -11.07 3.78
N GLY A 377 -1.61 -9.85 3.42
CA GLY A 377 -1.99 -8.82 4.40
C GLY A 377 -0.84 -8.38 5.30
N TYR A 378 -0.84 -8.93 6.52
CA TYR A 378 0.19 -8.72 7.54
C TYR A 378 1.59 -9.25 7.16
N ASN A 379 1.72 -9.96 6.04
CA ASN A 379 2.99 -10.37 5.48
C ASN A 379 3.17 -9.75 4.10
N ALA A 380 4.39 -9.32 3.78
CA ALA A 380 4.71 -8.60 2.56
C ALA A 380 4.81 -9.52 1.33
N ALA A 381 3.75 -10.28 1.06
CA ALA A 381 3.67 -11.25 -0.02
C ALA A 381 2.28 -11.37 -0.64
N TRP A 382 2.24 -11.89 -1.87
CA TRP A 382 1.03 -12.44 -2.50
C TRP A 382 1.38 -13.64 -3.37
N THR A 383 0.39 -14.50 -3.58
CA THR A 383 0.49 -15.67 -4.45
C THR A 383 -0.70 -15.73 -5.40
N GLU A 384 -0.44 -15.88 -6.69
CA GLU A 384 -1.43 -16.16 -7.72
C GLU A 384 -1.46 -17.67 -8.00
N PHE A 385 -2.65 -18.26 -7.92
CA PHE A 385 -2.90 -19.68 -8.14
C PHE A 385 -3.73 -19.92 -9.40
N SER A 386 -3.58 -21.11 -9.99
CA SER A 386 -4.59 -21.64 -10.90
C SER A 386 -5.90 -21.86 -10.14
N MET A 387 -7.04 -21.97 -10.85
CA MET A 387 -8.32 -22.32 -10.22
C MET A 387 -8.25 -23.65 -9.44
N ASN A 388 -7.36 -24.56 -9.84
CA ASN A 388 -7.11 -25.87 -9.21
C ASN A 388 -6.02 -25.83 -8.11
N GLY A 389 -5.55 -24.64 -7.72
CA GLY A 389 -4.64 -24.48 -6.59
C GLY A 389 -3.16 -24.65 -6.89
N ASP A 390 -2.74 -24.70 -8.15
CA ASP A 390 -1.32 -24.70 -8.50
C ASP A 390 -0.74 -23.30 -8.31
N VAL A 391 0.41 -23.16 -7.65
CA VAL A 391 1.12 -21.88 -7.54
C VAL A 391 1.64 -21.45 -8.92
N LEU A 392 1.16 -20.32 -9.42
CA LEU A 392 1.58 -19.75 -10.71
C LEU A 392 2.61 -18.64 -10.52
N CYS A 393 2.36 -17.71 -9.60
CA CYS A 393 3.30 -16.65 -9.25
C CYS A 393 3.31 -16.40 -7.75
N GLU A 394 4.49 -16.17 -7.19
CA GLU A 394 4.67 -15.81 -5.79
C GLU A 394 5.69 -14.68 -5.72
N ALA A 395 5.29 -13.57 -5.11
CA ALA A 395 6.11 -12.37 -5.03
C ALA A 395 6.15 -11.85 -3.59
N HIS A 396 7.34 -11.48 -3.15
CA HIS A 396 7.59 -10.78 -1.90
C HIS A 396 7.94 -9.33 -2.21
N PHE A 397 7.27 -8.39 -1.56
CA PHE A 397 7.61 -6.96 -1.60
C PHE A 397 8.40 -6.52 -0.37
N GLY A 398 8.63 -7.43 0.58
CA GLY A 398 9.59 -7.25 1.68
C GLY A 398 10.19 -8.60 2.11
N PRO A 399 11.32 -8.60 2.83
CA PRO A 399 12.04 -9.81 3.23
C PRO A 399 11.18 -10.80 4.04
N ALA A 400 11.16 -12.08 3.64
CA ALA A 400 10.41 -13.12 4.35
C ALA A 400 10.87 -13.34 5.80
N GLY A 401 12.14 -13.08 6.12
CA GLY A 401 12.65 -13.12 7.50
C GLY A 401 12.01 -12.10 8.44
N GLY A 402 11.34 -11.07 7.88
CA GLY A 402 10.55 -10.10 8.62
C GLY A 402 9.05 -10.42 8.69
N PHE A 403 8.57 -11.51 8.08
CA PHE A 403 7.15 -11.90 8.15
C PHE A 403 6.71 -12.09 9.60
N GLY A 404 5.50 -11.63 9.91
CA GLY A 404 4.95 -11.64 11.26
C GLY A 404 5.42 -10.48 12.16
N SER A 405 6.29 -9.59 11.69
CA SER A 405 6.70 -8.38 12.46
C SER A 405 5.70 -7.23 12.33
N GLY A 406 5.07 -7.07 11.16
CA GLY A 406 4.28 -5.87 10.83
C GLY A 406 5.11 -4.71 10.29
N ASN A 407 6.43 -4.88 10.10
CA ASN A 407 7.33 -3.83 9.63
C ASN A 407 7.02 -3.35 8.20
N ILE A 408 6.52 -4.25 7.35
CA ILE A 408 6.12 -4.01 5.96
C ILE A 408 4.88 -4.84 5.70
N ILE A 409 3.78 -4.17 5.41
CA ILE A 409 2.48 -4.80 5.19
C ILE A 409 1.68 -4.01 4.14
N SER A 410 0.75 -4.70 3.48
CA SER A 410 -0.30 -4.09 2.66
C SER A 410 -1.59 -4.79 3.05
N TYR A 411 -2.62 -4.05 3.48
CA TYR A 411 -3.79 -4.66 4.11
C TYR A 411 -4.49 -5.70 3.23
N ARG A 412 -4.58 -5.41 1.94
CA ARG A 412 -4.96 -6.36 0.88
C ARG A 412 -4.03 -6.13 -0.32
N THR A 413 -4.02 -7.11 -1.21
CA THR A 413 -3.42 -7.00 -2.54
C THR A 413 -4.50 -7.33 -3.55
N PHE A 414 -4.60 -6.51 -4.59
CA PHE A 414 -5.56 -6.69 -5.68
C PHE A 414 -4.86 -6.60 -7.04
N LYS A 415 -5.51 -7.13 -8.07
CA LYS A 415 -5.04 -7.05 -9.44
C LYS A 415 -6.17 -6.69 -10.38
N HIS A 416 -5.98 -5.62 -11.15
CA HIS A 416 -6.98 -5.04 -12.04
C HIS A 416 -6.32 -4.39 -13.26
N GLN A 417 -7.06 -4.32 -14.37
CA GLN A 417 -6.69 -3.42 -15.47
C GLN A 417 -6.91 -1.96 -15.04
N TRP A 418 -6.08 -1.06 -15.55
CA TRP A 418 -6.17 0.36 -15.26
C TRP A 418 -5.71 1.20 -16.46
N THR A 419 -6.41 2.30 -16.71
CA THR A 419 -5.96 3.32 -17.65
C THR A 419 -5.72 4.63 -16.90
N GLY A 420 -4.44 4.95 -16.71
CA GLY A 420 -3.99 6.21 -16.11
C GLY A 420 -3.52 7.21 -17.18
N ARG A 421 -4.06 8.42 -17.11
CA ARG A 421 -3.80 9.57 -17.99
C ARG A 421 -3.55 10.82 -17.15
N PRO A 422 -2.41 10.89 -16.45
CA PRO A 422 -2.10 12.00 -15.54
C PRO A 422 -2.10 13.35 -16.29
N THR A 423 -2.48 14.41 -15.59
CA THR A 423 -2.48 15.79 -16.13
C THR A 423 -1.11 16.48 -16.05
N THR A 424 -0.16 15.88 -15.33
CA THR A 424 1.24 16.32 -15.25
C THR A 424 1.96 16.12 -16.58
N SER A 425 3.12 16.74 -16.76
CA SER A 425 4.01 16.38 -17.88
C SER A 425 4.90 15.19 -17.49
N PRO A 426 5.54 14.49 -18.44
CA PRO A 426 6.63 13.57 -18.12
C PRO A 426 7.78 14.30 -17.41
N SER A 427 8.41 13.62 -16.46
CA SER A 427 9.65 14.06 -15.82
C SER A 427 10.86 13.48 -16.56
N VAL A 428 11.98 14.21 -16.58
CA VAL A 428 13.12 13.83 -17.41
C VAL A 428 14.45 14.23 -16.77
N ALA A 429 15.47 13.39 -16.93
CA ALA A 429 16.85 13.66 -16.54
C ALA A 429 17.77 13.55 -17.78
N PHE A 430 18.43 14.66 -18.13
CA PHE A 430 19.36 14.72 -19.26
C PHE A 430 20.82 14.55 -18.81
N ALA A 431 21.52 13.59 -19.42
CA ALA A 431 22.96 13.38 -19.31
C ALA A 431 23.63 13.40 -20.71
N GLU A 432 24.96 13.31 -20.79
CA GLU A 432 25.69 13.41 -22.07
C GLU A 432 25.28 12.32 -23.07
N THR A 433 25.16 11.08 -22.59
CA THR A 433 25.00 9.88 -23.44
C THR A 433 23.63 9.23 -23.35
N HIS A 434 22.79 9.68 -22.42
CA HIS A 434 21.47 9.10 -22.19
C HIS A 434 20.51 10.11 -21.55
N VAL A 435 19.22 9.85 -21.71
CA VAL A 435 18.12 10.59 -21.11
C VAL A 435 17.21 9.60 -20.39
N ALA A 436 17.01 9.78 -19.09
CA ALA A 436 16.03 9.00 -18.34
C ALA A 436 14.69 9.75 -18.33
N VAL A 437 13.59 9.06 -18.59
CA VAL A 437 12.23 9.65 -18.60
C VAL A 437 11.25 8.76 -17.84
N SER A 438 10.36 9.39 -17.08
CA SER A 438 9.25 8.71 -16.40
C SER A 438 7.99 9.58 -16.41
N TRP A 439 6.82 8.95 -16.25
CA TRP A 439 5.55 9.69 -16.13
C TRP A 439 4.61 8.97 -15.17
N ASN A 440 4.58 9.47 -13.93
CA ASN A 440 3.86 8.87 -12.81
C ASN A 440 2.38 8.65 -13.14
N GLY A 441 2.00 7.38 -13.31
CA GLY A 441 0.64 6.95 -13.62
C GLY A 441 0.24 6.95 -15.10
N ALA A 442 1.09 7.35 -16.04
CA ALA A 442 0.73 7.25 -17.45
C ALA A 442 0.82 5.79 -17.92
N THR A 443 -0.31 5.13 -18.19
CA THR A 443 -0.34 3.72 -18.62
C THR A 443 -0.34 3.55 -20.12
N ASP A 444 -0.82 4.55 -20.86
CA ASP A 444 -1.02 4.47 -22.32
C ASP A 444 0.27 4.70 -23.14
N VAL A 445 1.37 5.06 -22.48
CA VAL A 445 2.66 5.32 -23.14
C VAL A 445 3.25 4.00 -23.65
N ALA A 446 3.36 3.88 -24.98
CA ALA A 446 3.99 2.75 -25.65
C ALA A 446 5.42 3.06 -26.10
N THR A 447 5.71 4.31 -26.49
CA THR A 447 7.01 4.70 -27.03
C THR A 447 7.41 6.08 -26.54
N TRP A 448 8.68 6.23 -26.16
CA TRP A 448 9.32 7.50 -25.89
C TRP A 448 10.13 7.96 -27.08
N VAL A 449 9.95 9.21 -27.50
CA VAL A 449 10.63 9.81 -28.65
C VAL A 449 11.46 11.00 -28.19
N LEU A 450 12.78 10.90 -28.33
CA LEU A 450 13.68 12.03 -28.16
C LEU A 450 13.63 12.87 -29.43
N GLU A 451 13.31 14.15 -29.28
CA GLU A 451 13.25 15.11 -30.38
C GLU A 451 14.17 16.30 -30.10
N GLY A 452 14.69 16.92 -31.16
CA GLY A 452 15.50 18.12 -31.05
C GLY A 452 15.23 19.12 -32.16
N ILE A 453 15.54 20.37 -31.86
CA ILE A 453 15.46 21.49 -32.81
C ILE A 453 16.86 22.05 -33.02
N GLY A 454 17.27 22.21 -34.28
CA GLY A 454 18.65 22.52 -34.67
C GLY A 454 18.75 23.64 -35.69
N HIS A 455 19.96 24.08 -35.99
CA HIS A 455 20.20 25.05 -37.07
C HIS A 455 20.16 24.35 -38.43
N GLY A 456 19.16 24.66 -39.25
CA GLY A 456 19.12 24.31 -40.68
C GLY A 456 19.30 22.82 -40.99
N LEU A 457 18.36 21.97 -40.57
CA LEU A 457 18.23 20.61 -41.12
C LEU A 457 17.78 20.71 -42.60
N ASN A 458 18.71 21.07 -43.46
CA ASN A 458 18.54 21.15 -44.90
C ASN A 458 18.40 19.74 -45.49
N PHE A 459 17.16 19.29 -45.70
CA PHE A 459 16.83 18.64 -46.98
C PHE A 459 16.18 19.70 -47.87
N THR A 460 17.05 20.44 -48.57
CA THR A 460 16.77 21.32 -49.71
C THR A 460 15.74 22.45 -49.53
N SER A 461 16.27 23.67 -49.69
CA SER A 461 15.62 24.91 -50.16
C SER A 461 14.60 25.59 -49.24
N ASN A 462 15.09 26.55 -48.43
CA ASN A 462 14.82 27.99 -48.55
C ASN A 462 15.04 28.66 -47.17
N PRO A 463 15.98 29.61 -47.00
CA PRO A 463 16.28 30.22 -45.70
C PRO A 463 15.19 31.17 -45.15
N GLU A 464 14.06 31.31 -45.86
CA GLU A 464 12.88 32.05 -45.39
C GLU A 464 11.78 31.15 -44.79
N THR A 465 12.03 29.84 -44.71
CA THR A 465 11.16 28.86 -44.03
C THR A 465 11.98 27.96 -43.10
N ASP A 466 12.77 28.55 -42.20
CA ASP A 466 13.22 27.85 -40.99
C ASP A 466 11.99 27.61 -40.11
N LEU A 467 11.27 26.53 -40.37
CA LEU A 467 10.26 26.07 -39.42
C LEU A 467 11.03 25.57 -38.19
N ASP A 468 10.75 26.17 -37.03
CA ASP A 468 11.18 25.73 -35.70
C ASP A 468 10.54 24.36 -35.36
N GLU A 469 10.74 23.34 -36.20
CA GLU A 469 10.16 22.03 -36.06
C GLU A 469 11.11 21.09 -35.31
N PHE A 470 10.55 20.32 -34.39
CA PHE A 470 11.28 19.30 -33.66
C PHE A 470 11.46 18.07 -34.55
N ALA A 471 12.71 17.70 -34.82
CA ALA A 471 13.06 16.49 -35.55
C ALA A 471 13.26 15.32 -34.58
N VAL A 472 12.81 14.13 -35.00
CA VAL A 472 13.04 12.89 -34.25
C VAL A 472 14.53 12.54 -34.26
N ILE A 473 15.07 12.28 -33.07
CA ILE A 473 16.46 11.86 -32.86
C ILE A 473 16.50 10.35 -32.63
N SER A 474 15.67 9.87 -31.70
CA SER A 474 15.60 8.47 -31.29
C SER A 474 14.20 8.15 -30.80
N ALA A 475 13.81 6.88 -30.90
CA ALA A 475 12.57 6.37 -30.36
C ALA A 475 12.82 5.00 -29.73
N VAL A 476 12.35 4.81 -28.49
CA VAL A 476 12.50 3.55 -27.74
C VAL A 476 11.16 3.13 -27.16
N PRO A 477 10.84 1.82 -27.12
CA PRO A 477 9.68 1.33 -26.39
C PRO A 477 9.75 1.75 -24.92
N ARG A 478 8.60 2.01 -24.30
CA ARG A 478 8.56 2.17 -22.84
C ARG A 478 9.05 0.88 -22.18
N SER A 479 9.90 1.01 -21.18
CA SER A 479 10.32 -0.06 -20.29
C SER A 479 10.13 0.40 -18.85
N GLY A 480 9.31 -0.32 -18.08
CA GLY A 480 9.10 -0.06 -16.65
C GLY A 480 8.55 1.33 -16.30
N PHE A 481 8.94 1.84 -15.12
CA PHE A 481 8.65 3.20 -14.65
C PHE A 481 9.53 4.24 -15.34
N GLU A 482 10.84 4.03 -15.28
CA GLU A 482 11.84 4.89 -15.91
C GLU A 482 12.41 4.20 -17.15
N THR A 483 12.44 4.93 -18.26
CA THR A 483 13.03 4.44 -19.52
C THR A 483 14.28 5.23 -19.85
N ASP A 484 15.36 4.52 -20.14
CA ASP A 484 16.60 5.09 -20.66
C ASP A 484 16.50 5.27 -22.18
N ILE A 485 16.81 6.47 -22.67
CA ILE A 485 16.87 6.80 -24.08
C ILE A 485 18.32 7.13 -24.44
N PRO A 486 18.98 6.38 -25.33
CA PRO A 486 20.34 6.68 -25.74
C PRO A 486 20.40 7.98 -26.53
N VAL A 487 21.41 8.79 -26.23
CA VAL A 487 21.69 10.06 -26.90
C VAL A 487 22.85 9.86 -27.88
N PRO A 488 22.66 10.07 -29.19
CA PRO A 488 23.74 9.97 -30.17
C PRO A 488 24.85 11.00 -29.92
N ASP A 489 26.09 10.60 -30.20
CA ASP A 489 27.23 11.51 -30.19
C ASP A 489 27.07 12.62 -31.25
N GLN A 490 27.51 13.85 -30.92
CA GLN A 490 27.60 14.99 -31.84
C GLN A 490 26.29 15.36 -32.55
N MET A 491 25.35 15.90 -31.78
CA MET A 491 24.05 16.33 -32.28
C MET A 491 24.01 17.81 -32.71
N PRO A 492 23.45 18.16 -33.89
CA PRO A 492 23.33 19.55 -34.38
C PRO A 492 22.12 20.31 -33.77
N TYR A 493 21.67 19.92 -32.58
CA TYR A 493 20.47 20.44 -31.94
C TYR A 493 20.81 21.47 -30.85
N ARG A 494 20.01 22.54 -30.76
CA ARG A 494 20.10 23.58 -29.71
C ARG A 494 19.21 23.28 -28.52
N LYS A 495 18.09 22.57 -28.72
CA LYS A 495 17.19 22.13 -27.65
C LYS A 495 16.72 20.71 -27.86
N LEU A 496 16.46 20.02 -26.75
CA LEU A 496 15.92 18.66 -26.72
C LEU A 496 14.61 18.62 -25.93
N ARG A 497 13.72 17.69 -26.29
CA ARG A 497 12.55 17.30 -25.51
C ARG A 497 12.28 15.81 -25.67
N VAL A 498 11.52 15.23 -24.76
CA VAL A 498 11.00 13.87 -24.89
C VAL A 498 9.49 13.91 -25.07
N VAL A 499 8.98 13.14 -26.03
CA VAL A 499 7.56 13.03 -26.37
C VAL A 499 7.06 11.61 -26.08
N ALA A 500 5.96 11.51 -25.35
CA ALA A 500 5.26 10.26 -25.10
C ALA A 500 4.28 9.97 -26.25
N ARG A 501 4.31 8.74 -26.77
CA ARG A 501 3.37 8.27 -27.79
C ARG A 501 2.64 7.01 -27.37
N ASP A 502 1.39 6.91 -27.79
CA ASP A 502 0.58 5.70 -27.61
C ASP A 502 0.93 4.61 -28.65
N GLN A 503 0.23 3.48 -28.58
CA GLN A 503 0.41 2.35 -29.52
C GLN A 503 0.07 2.69 -30.99
N ASN A 504 -0.71 3.74 -31.24
CA ASN A 504 -1.07 4.22 -32.57
C ASN A 504 -0.11 5.30 -33.10
N GLY A 505 0.83 5.76 -32.26
CA GLY A 505 1.77 6.84 -32.56
C GLY A 505 1.24 8.24 -32.27
N GLU A 506 0.07 8.38 -31.64
CA GLU A 506 -0.50 9.66 -31.21
C GLU A 506 0.29 10.22 -30.03
N ILE A 507 0.43 11.55 -29.98
CA ILE A 507 1.15 12.23 -28.90
C ILE A 507 0.25 12.33 -27.66
N LEU A 508 0.72 11.77 -26.55
CA LEU A 508 0.03 11.84 -25.26
C LEU A 508 0.47 13.03 -24.42
N GLY A 509 1.75 13.39 -24.50
CA GLY A 509 2.35 14.46 -23.71
C GLY A 509 3.83 14.61 -24.03
N GLN A 510 4.46 15.65 -23.47
CA GLN A 510 5.87 15.95 -23.74
C GLN A 510 6.52 16.69 -22.57
N THR A 511 7.84 16.58 -22.45
CA THR A 511 8.63 17.34 -21.49
C THR A 511 8.75 18.81 -21.90
N THR A 512 9.17 19.67 -20.97
CA THR A 512 9.70 20.99 -21.33
C THR A 512 10.94 20.81 -22.22
N ALA A 513 11.10 21.65 -23.23
CA ALA A 513 12.29 21.64 -24.07
C ALA A 513 13.47 22.34 -23.37
N VAL A 514 14.58 21.64 -23.20
CA VAL A 514 15.79 22.14 -22.53
C VAL A 514 16.88 22.49 -23.53
N ASN A 515 17.78 23.40 -23.19
CA ASN A 515 18.93 23.69 -24.05
C ASN A 515 19.90 22.50 -24.05
N TRP A 516 20.37 22.11 -25.23
CA TRP A 516 21.40 21.09 -25.37
C TRP A 516 22.77 21.68 -25.06
N ALA A 517 23.36 21.30 -23.92
CA ALA A 517 24.66 21.77 -23.45
C ALA A 517 25.56 20.57 -23.12
N PRO A 518 26.12 19.86 -24.13
CA PRO A 518 26.85 18.60 -23.92
C PRO A 518 28.03 18.74 -22.96
N ASP A 519 28.71 19.89 -22.94
CA ASP A 519 29.83 20.14 -22.01
C ASP A 519 29.40 20.27 -20.54
N GLN A 520 28.14 20.67 -20.29
CA GLN A 520 27.54 20.69 -18.95
C GLN A 520 27.02 19.31 -18.58
N PHE A 521 26.34 18.63 -19.52
CA PHE A 521 25.86 17.25 -19.34
C PHE A 521 26.96 16.20 -19.14
N ARG A 522 28.20 16.55 -19.51
CA ARG A 522 29.43 15.82 -19.17
C ARG A 522 29.81 15.84 -17.69
N LYS A 523 29.24 16.77 -16.92
CA LYS A 523 29.63 17.05 -15.53
C LYS A 523 28.45 16.88 -14.57
N GLU A 524 27.25 17.19 -15.04
CA GLU A 524 26.04 17.27 -14.23
C GLU A 524 24.85 16.71 -15.02
N VAL A 525 23.85 16.19 -14.31
CA VAL A 525 22.56 15.76 -14.83
C VAL A 525 21.55 16.87 -14.61
N LEU A 526 20.78 17.24 -15.64
CA LEU A 526 19.66 18.17 -15.50
C LEU A 526 18.37 17.39 -15.31
N VAL A 527 17.76 17.53 -14.13
CA VAL A 527 16.44 16.96 -13.84
C VAL A 527 15.38 18.05 -14.02
N VAL A 528 14.35 17.74 -14.80
CA VAL A 528 13.18 18.60 -15.02
C VAL A 528 11.95 17.84 -14.55
N SER A 529 11.35 18.32 -13.46
CA SER A 529 10.11 17.73 -12.96
C SER A 529 8.93 18.10 -13.87
N GLY A 530 8.15 17.08 -14.24
CA GLY A 530 6.87 17.24 -14.91
C GLY A 530 5.71 17.50 -13.95
N GLU A 531 5.92 17.32 -12.64
CA GLU A 531 4.95 17.55 -11.58
C GLU A 531 5.02 19.00 -11.08
N GLU A 532 3.87 19.65 -10.87
CA GLU A 532 3.82 20.93 -10.19
C GLU A 532 4.11 20.73 -8.70
N THR A 533 5.15 21.39 -8.21
CA THR A 533 5.50 21.39 -6.79
C THR A 533 4.49 22.23 -6.01
N ASN A 534 3.35 21.65 -5.63
CA ASN A 534 2.54 22.16 -4.52
C ASN A 534 3.23 21.78 -3.20
N VAL A 535 4.43 22.32 -2.98
CA VAL A 535 5.01 22.24 -1.65
C VAL A 535 4.46 23.39 -0.84
N GLU A 536 3.32 23.16 -0.18
CA GLU A 536 3.12 23.75 1.13
C GLU A 536 4.22 23.16 2.03
N HIS A 537 5.39 23.80 2.01
CA HIS A 537 6.36 23.63 3.07
C HIS A 537 5.69 24.17 4.33
N GLY A 538 4.99 23.28 5.05
CA GLY A 538 4.82 23.43 6.47
C GLY A 538 6.20 23.67 7.04
N ASN A 539 6.46 24.92 7.46
CA ASN A 539 7.72 25.47 7.95
C ASN A 539 8.22 24.75 9.23
N LYS A 540 8.40 23.42 9.21
CA LYS A 540 8.94 22.66 10.34
C LYS A 540 10.46 22.86 10.50
N ALA A 541 11.16 23.27 9.44
CA ALA A 541 12.57 23.69 9.51
C ALA A 541 12.79 25.07 10.16
N LYS A 542 11.74 25.90 10.33
CA LYS A 542 11.86 27.20 11.02
C LYS A 542 11.48 27.18 12.49
N VAL A 543 10.86 26.11 13.00
CA VAL A 543 10.46 26.01 14.42
C VAL A 543 11.58 25.46 15.32
N LEU A 544 12.54 24.70 14.77
CA LEU A 544 13.68 24.17 15.53
C LEU A 544 14.83 25.17 15.76
N LEU A 545 14.84 26.30 15.05
CA LEU A 545 15.81 27.39 15.27
C LEU A 545 15.27 28.51 16.18
N SER A 546 13.98 28.48 16.55
CA SER A 546 13.35 29.52 17.40
C SER A 546 13.22 29.16 18.88
N VAL A 547 13.67 27.98 19.32
CA VAL A 547 13.61 27.58 20.75
C VAL A 547 14.99 27.48 21.43
N PHE A 548 16.10 27.51 20.67
CA PHE A 548 17.46 27.49 21.24
C PHE A 548 18.21 28.83 21.26
N ILE A 549 17.58 29.92 20.80
CA ILE A 549 18.14 31.28 20.88
C ILE A 549 17.71 32.09 22.13
N PRO A 550 16.61 31.81 22.88
CA PRO A 550 16.29 32.62 24.05
C PRO A 550 17.01 32.21 25.36
N LEU A 551 17.71 31.07 25.45
CA LEU A 551 18.44 30.71 26.68
C LEU A 551 19.84 31.32 26.79
N SER A 552 20.50 31.66 25.67
CA SER A 552 21.80 32.36 25.68
C SER A 552 21.64 33.89 25.74
N ALA A 553 20.50 34.42 25.26
CA ALA A 553 20.18 35.85 25.33
C ALA A 553 19.79 36.31 26.76
N ALA A 554 19.16 35.47 27.58
CA ALA A 554 18.79 35.83 28.96
C ALA A 554 20.01 36.03 29.88
N LEU A 555 21.09 35.26 29.69
CA LEU A 555 22.35 35.44 30.41
C LEU A 555 23.13 36.67 29.95
N ALA A 556 23.14 36.97 28.64
CA ALA A 556 23.78 38.17 28.11
C ALA A 556 23.04 39.45 28.50
N VAL A 557 21.70 39.42 28.57
CA VAL A 557 20.86 40.56 29.01
C VAL A 557 21.03 40.84 30.51
N PHE A 558 21.24 39.81 31.35
CA PHE A 558 21.56 40.02 32.77
C PHE A 558 22.94 40.65 33.00
N CYS A 559 23.95 40.25 32.19
CA CYS A 559 25.28 40.86 32.23
C CYS A 559 25.32 42.27 31.62
N LEU A 560 24.48 42.57 30.62
CA LEU A 560 24.35 43.90 30.02
C LEU A 560 23.46 44.85 30.86
N TRP A 561 22.55 44.32 31.68
CA TRP A 561 21.75 45.09 32.65
C TRP A 561 22.61 45.71 33.77
N LEU A 562 23.69 45.03 34.18
CA LEU A 562 24.67 45.58 35.13
C LEU A 562 25.58 46.67 34.52
N GLY A 563 25.76 46.69 33.19
CA GLY A 563 26.69 47.58 32.50
C GLY A 563 26.09 48.84 31.88
N ARG A 564 24.77 48.98 31.79
CA ARG A 564 24.12 50.08 31.06
C ARG A 564 23.01 50.79 31.85
N LYS A 565 23.37 51.28 33.04
CA LYS A 565 22.71 52.44 33.66
C LYS A 565 23.13 53.78 33.00
N HIS A 566 23.39 53.79 31.69
CA HIS A 566 23.76 55.00 30.96
C HIS A 566 23.29 54.94 29.51
N LEU A 567 22.45 55.93 29.19
CA LEU A 567 22.17 56.53 27.88
C LEU A 567 21.12 55.89 26.96
N GLN A 568 20.49 56.80 26.22
CA GLN A 568 19.12 56.87 25.76
C GLN A 568 18.98 56.57 24.24
N LEU A 569 17.76 56.11 23.89
CA LEU A 569 16.91 56.51 22.74
C LEU A 569 17.02 55.88 21.33
N HIS A 570 15.78 55.64 20.85
CA HIS A 570 15.20 55.74 19.49
C HIS A 570 15.10 54.54 18.55
N ALA A 571 13.98 54.58 17.81
CA ALA A 571 13.22 53.52 17.17
C ALA A 571 13.24 53.62 15.65
N TRP A 572 12.90 52.53 14.93
CA TRP A 572 12.34 52.64 13.58
C TRP A 572 11.50 51.42 13.14
N ARG A 573 10.50 51.69 12.28
CA ARG A 573 9.46 50.81 11.73
C ARG A 573 9.66 50.61 10.21
N GLY A 574 9.15 49.52 9.66
CA GLY A 574 8.75 49.34 8.24
C GLY A 574 8.66 47.85 7.89
N SER A 575 7.49 47.21 7.72
CA SER A 575 6.42 47.27 6.70
C SER A 575 6.50 46.06 5.74
N PHE A 576 5.43 45.27 5.71
CA PHE A 576 5.22 44.04 4.94
C PHE A 576 4.75 44.34 3.51
N HIS A 577 5.12 43.49 2.54
CA HIS A 577 4.40 43.25 1.28
C HIS A 577 4.42 41.74 0.99
N SER A 578 3.26 41.14 0.77
CA SER A 578 3.09 39.79 0.23
C SER A 578 2.72 39.86 -1.25
N GLY A 579 3.43 39.10 -2.07
CA GLY A 579 3.11 38.89 -3.49
C GLY A 579 2.96 37.40 -3.74
N ILE A 580 1.84 37.00 -4.35
CA ILE A 580 1.53 35.65 -4.82
C ILE A 580 2.35 35.40 -6.09
N ALA A 581 3.20 34.37 -6.10
CA ALA A 581 3.94 33.92 -7.28
C ALA A 581 3.27 32.68 -7.87
N ARG A 582 3.04 32.68 -9.19
CA ARG A 582 2.63 31.50 -9.98
C ARG A 582 3.84 30.57 -10.10
N GLY A 583 3.65 29.27 -9.84
CA GLY A 583 4.70 28.25 -9.81
C GLY A 583 5.39 28.08 -11.17
N ALA A 584 6.72 28.05 -11.17
CA ALA A 584 7.53 27.65 -12.30
C ALA A 584 7.96 26.18 -12.12
N LYS A 585 8.01 25.41 -13.20
CA LYS A 585 8.54 24.03 -13.19
C LYS A 585 10.02 24.06 -12.73
N GLU A 586 10.40 23.12 -11.88
CA GLU A 586 11.72 23.10 -11.22
C GLU A 586 12.77 22.41 -12.10
N GLU A 587 13.78 23.16 -12.55
CA GLU A 587 15.00 22.65 -13.19
C GLU A 587 16.11 22.55 -12.14
N VAL A 588 16.69 21.37 -11.97
CA VAL A 588 17.74 21.11 -10.97
C VAL A 588 18.94 20.43 -11.62
N TRP A 589 20.12 21.00 -11.44
CA TRP A 589 21.40 20.39 -11.85
C TRP A 589 22.00 19.59 -10.70
N LEU A 590 22.34 18.34 -10.95
CA LEU A 590 22.95 17.42 -9.99
C LEU A 590 24.34 16.96 -10.49
N PRO A 591 25.39 16.97 -9.67
CA PRO A 591 26.71 16.49 -10.09
C PRO A 591 26.70 15.00 -10.46
N LEU A 592 27.42 14.62 -11.52
CA LEU A 592 27.62 13.22 -11.90
C LEU A 592 28.42 12.50 -10.81
N GLY A 593 27.82 11.49 -10.18
CA GLY A 593 28.46 10.67 -9.16
C GLY A 593 27.97 10.87 -7.72
N VAL A 594 26.83 11.52 -7.48
CA VAL A 594 26.15 11.49 -6.18
C VAL A 594 24.95 10.54 -6.28
N SER A 595 25.23 9.23 -6.21
CA SER A 595 24.21 8.20 -5.99
C SER A 595 24.31 7.55 -4.61
N ASP A 596 25.24 7.98 -3.75
CA ASP A 596 25.42 7.45 -2.39
C ASP A 596 25.63 8.62 -1.41
N GLU A 597 24.57 9.37 -1.10
CA GLU A 597 24.53 10.20 0.12
C GLU A 597 23.08 10.52 0.52
N LEU A 598 22.25 9.48 0.58
CA LEU A 598 21.03 9.44 1.40
C LEU A 598 20.96 8.10 2.16
N ASP A 599 22.07 7.69 2.76
CA ASP A 599 22.07 6.76 3.88
C ASP A 599 23.25 7.06 4.82
N GLY A 600 22.90 7.43 6.06
CA GLY A 600 23.68 7.14 7.27
C GLY A 600 24.78 8.11 7.70
N GLN A 601 24.45 9.03 8.62
CA GLN A 601 25.18 9.19 9.89
C GLN A 601 24.25 9.72 10.99
N GLU A 602 23.83 8.84 11.89
CA GLU A 602 23.73 9.19 13.31
C GLU A 602 24.55 8.15 14.07
N GLU A 603 25.71 8.60 14.56
CA GLU A 603 26.45 7.94 15.63
C GLU A 603 25.53 7.82 16.85
N ARG A 604 25.39 6.61 17.39
CA ARG A 604 24.90 6.43 18.76
C ARG A 604 25.92 5.59 19.52
N GLU A 605 26.42 6.22 20.59
CA GLU A 605 27.46 5.77 21.50
C GLU A 605 27.20 4.37 22.05
N GLN A 606 28.26 3.55 22.07
CA GLN A 606 28.35 2.33 22.87
C GLN A 606 28.31 2.70 24.36
N PRO A 607 27.58 1.95 25.21
CA PRO A 607 27.96 1.77 26.60
C PRO A 607 28.84 0.53 26.74
N ASP A 608 29.85 0.70 27.59
CA ASP A 608 30.92 -0.24 27.92
C ASP A 608 30.47 -1.62 28.46
N GLU A 609 31.45 -2.52 28.38
CA GLU A 609 31.57 -3.93 28.80
C GLU A 609 30.98 -4.39 30.15
N PRO A 610 30.86 -5.72 30.35
CA PRO A 610 30.07 -6.33 31.42
C PRO A 610 30.81 -6.40 32.76
N VAL A 611 30.04 -6.35 33.86
CA VAL A 611 30.53 -6.66 35.21
C VAL A 611 29.98 -8.01 35.65
N ASP A 612 30.89 -8.94 35.89
CA ASP A 612 30.73 -10.19 36.64
C ASP A 612 29.98 -9.99 37.96
N LEU A 613 29.05 -10.91 38.29
CA LEU A 613 28.83 -11.37 39.66
C LEU A 613 28.31 -12.82 39.66
N GLU A 614 29.20 -13.74 40.00
CA GLU A 614 28.91 -15.09 40.48
C GLU A 614 28.32 -15.09 41.90
N HIS A 615 27.52 -16.15 42.16
CA HIS A 615 27.28 -16.84 43.44
C HIS A 615 26.43 -16.17 44.55
N CYS A 616 25.26 -16.76 44.80
CA CYS A 616 24.97 -17.49 46.06
C CYS A 616 23.74 -18.42 45.95
N ASP A 617 24.01 -19.71 46.14
CA ASP A 617 23.21 -20.80 46.75
C ASP A 617 22.20 -20.35 47.84
N GLN A 618 21.14 -21.05 48.28
CA GLN A 618 20.85 -22.49 48.39
C GLN A 618 19.38 -22.68 48.89
N ASP A 619 18.77 -23.84 48.58
CA ASP A 619 17.92 -24.71 49.44
C ASP A 619 17.04 -25.62 48.53
N VAL A 620 17.45 -26.82 48.14
CA VAL A 620 17.52 -28.11 48.87
C VAL A 620 16.19 -28.61 49.45
N ALA A 621 15.59 -29.62 48.81
CA ALA A 621 15.17 -30.87 49.47
C ALA A 621 14.90 -32.00 48.47
N LEU A 622 15.81 -32.97 48.44
CA LEU A 622 15.75 -34.29 47.84
C LEU A 622 14.94 -35.26 48.71
N LEU A 623 14.10 -36.12 48.09
CA LEU A 623 13.88 -37.55 48.41
C LEU A 623 13.21 -38.15 47.16
N GLY A 624 13.65 -39.20 46.46
CA GLY A 624 14.61 -40.27 46.69
C GLY A 624 14.02 -41.56 46.05
N GLY A 625 14.83 -42.34 45.32
CA GLY A 625 14.59 -43.80 45.20
C GLY A 625 14.21 -44.43 43.85
N ARG A 626 15.21 -44.57 42.97
CA ARG A 626 15.60 -45.76 42.17
C ARG A 626 14.59 -46.87 41.75
N ARG A 627 14.72 -47.18 40.43
CA ARG A 627 14.86 -48.50 39.73
C ARG A 627 13.63 -49.37 39.40
N ASN A 628 13.33 -49.50 38.09
CA ASN A 628 13.57 -50.68 37.22
C ASN A 628 12.82 -50.47 35.86
N ARG A 629 13.50 -50.46 34.71
CA ARG A 629 13.78 -51.56 33.73
C ARG A 629 12.55 -52.11 32.97
N GLY A 630 12.62 -52.03 31.63
CA GLY A 630 11.84 -52.80 30.63
C GLY A 630 11.43 -51.93 29.42
N LEU A 631 12.28 -51.66 28.41
CA LEU A 631 12.63 -52.44 27.19
C LEU A 631 11.47 -52.67 26.18
N PHE A 632 11.61 -52.03 25.01
CA PHE A 632 11.20 -52.36 23.62
C PHE A 632 9.89 -53.15 23.37
N VAL A 633 8.99 -52.61 22.53
CA VAL A 633 8.95 -52.77 21.05
C VAL A 633 8.37 -51.49 20.45
#